data_AF-A0A7R9I7L2-F1
#
_entry.id   AF-A0A7R9I7L2-F1
#
_cell.length_a   1.000
_cell.length_b   1.000
_cell.length_c   1.000
_cell.angle_alpha   90.00
_cell.angle_beta   90.00
_cell.angle_gamma   90.00
#
_symmetry.space_group_name_H-M   'P 1'
#
loop_
_entity.id
_entity.type
_entity.pdbx_description
1 polymer ?
#
loop_
_entity_poly.entity_id
_entity_poly.type
_entity_poly.pdbx_seq_one_letter_code
_entity_poly.pdbx_strand_id
1 'polypeptide(L)'
;MKPRSGEWAVTINFLQEAAITSLSSGSSVKCDLYVAGRFAQDHPQQQDEQRLRLDQPDEAVSLLLNVECAAVSHNSFGLNRTSEYKIDVSSDLVSLVLTFWMRLGFLTDARGKVPVKVVARTFASGKTEKLVHQCLLELGLPSEKNDVIEPLDFTFDKFYVLYHKLCPRNDIEELFQAITQGKADSINIDQFILFLNEKQRDPRLNEILYPLYDEKRAAEIIVTYEQDENARNEKKLTKDGLIRYLMSDENAPVFLDRLDFYMDMDQPMAHYYINSSHNTYLSGRQFGGRSSVEMYRQVLLAGCRCVELDCWDGRGDDEEPIITHGKAMCTDILFKDVIYALRDTAFVTSDYPVVLSFENHCCKAQQYKMAKYCNDILGDLLLKEPLPDSQVSHWLLCLIAR
;
A
#
# COMPACT_ATOMS: atom_id res chain seq x y z
N MET A 1 -17.03 -14.28 22.23
CA MET A 1 -16.20 -13.06 22.31
C MET A 1 -16.09 -12.51 20.90
N LYS A 2 -16.41 -11.23 20.67
CA LYS A 2 -16.29 -10.60 19.36
C LYS A 2 -14.80 -10.31 19.09
N PRO A 3 -14.23 -10.65 17.92
CA PRO A 3 -12.89 -10.23 17.56
C PRO A 3 -12.84 -8.71 17.39
N ARG A 4 -11.71 -8.09 17.71
CA ARG A 4 -11.53 -6.63 17.58
C ARG A 4 -11.42 -6.27 16.09
N SER A 5 -11.84 -5.07 15.71
CA SER A 5 -11.90 -4.59 14.32
C SER A 5 -10.59 -4.72 13.54
N GLY A 6 -9.42 -4.74 14.20
CA GLY A 6 -8.11 -4.96 13.58
C GLY A 6 -7.83 -6.39 13.11
N GLU A 7 -8.42 -7.42 13.75
CA GLU A 7 -8.19 -8.83 13.37
C GLU A 7 -8.84 -9.17 12.02
N TRP A 8 -9.95 -8.49 11.68
CA TRP A 8 -10.64 -8.68 10.40
C TRP A 8 -9.91 -8.01 9.23
N ALA A 9 -9.24 -6.87 9.45
CA ALA A 9 -8.48 -6.18 8.40
C ALA A 9 -7.24 -6.98 7.97
N VAL A 10 -6.53 -7.58 8.93
CA VAL A 10 -5.37 -8.46 8.68
C VAL A 10 -5.77 -9.73 7.93
N THR A 11 -6.94 -10.30 8.24
CA THR A 11 -7.44 -11.52 7.60
C THR A 11 -7.82 -11.32 6.12
N ILE A 12 -8.23 -10.11 5.72
CA ILE A 12 -8.66 -9.81 4.34
C ILE A 12 -7.46 -9.51 3.41
N ASN A 13 -6.48 -8.71 3.86
CA ASN A 13 -5.21 -8.52 3.13
C ASN A 13 -4.48 -9.86 2.92
N PHE A 14 -4.63 -10.75 3.90
CA PHE A 14 -4.07 -12.10 3.85
C PHE A 14 -4.73 -13.03 2.81
N LEU A 15 -6.04 -12.94 2.59
CA LEU A 15 -6.73 -13.73 1.55
C LEU A 15 -6.31 -13.31 0.12
N GLN A 16 -5.90 -12.04 -0.05
CA GLN A 16 -5.32 -11.54 -1.30
C GLN A 16 -3.92 -12.13 -1.57
N GLU A 17 -3.05 -12.23 -0.55
CA GLU A 17 -1.69 -12.76 -0.73
C GLU A 17 -1.60 -14.30 -0.76
N ALA A 18 -2.51 -15.02 -0.09
CA ALA A 18 -2.56 -16.48 -0.15
C ALA A 18 -2.84 -16.99 -1.58
N ALA A 19 -3.64 -16.25 -2.36
CA ALA A 19 -3.86 -16.52 -3.78
C ALA A 19 -2.58 -16.34 -4.62
N ILE A 20 -1.71 -15.38 -4.26
CA ILE A 20 -0.43 -15.08 -4.93
C ILE A 20 0.55 -16.27 -4.79
N THR A 21 0.64 -16.87 -3.62
CA THR A 21 1.59 -17.97 -3.36
C THR A 21 1.22 -19.24 -4.15
N SER A 22 -0.08 -19.53 -4.28
CA SER A 22 -0.57 -20.70 -5.04
C SER A 22 -0.18 -20.64 -6.52
N LEU A 23 -0.20 -19.45 -7.14
CA LEU A 23 0.10 -19.25 -8.57
C LEU A 23 1.59 -19.41 -8.91
N SER A 24 2.50 -19.10 -7.97
CA SER A 24 3.95 -19.27 -8.15
C SER A 24 4.41 -20.73 -8.30
N SER A 25 3.53 -21.69 -7.97
CA SER A 25 3.81 -23.12 -7.96
C SER A 25 3.33 -23.88 -9.22
N GLY A 26 2.75 -23.18 -10.21
CA GLY A 26 2.30 -23.79 -11.47
C GLY A 26 1.13 -24.77 -11.34
N SER A 27 0.45 -24.79 -10.20
CA SER A 27 -0.71 -25.66 -9.94
C SER A 27 -2.00 -24.87 -10.17
N SER A 28 -2.89 -25.35 -11.05
CA SER A 28 -4.25 -24.78 -11.14
C SER A 28 -5.01 -25.17 -9.89
N VAL A 29 -5.12 -24.26 -8.92
CA VAL A 29 -5.96 -24.48 -7.73
C VAL A 29 -7.30 -23.81 -8.00
N LYS A 30 -8.35 -24.62 -8.13
CA LYS A 30 -9.72 -24.16 -7.89
C LYS A 30 -9.80 -23.81 -6.40
N CYS A 31 -9.73 -22.53 -6.08
CA CYS A 31 -10.03 -22.05 -4.73
C CYS A 31 -11.55 -22.00 -4.56
N ASP A 32 -12.16 -23.13 -4.21
CA ASP A 32 -13.54 -23.13 -3.70
C ASP A 32 -13.52 -22.54 -2.28
N LEU A 33 -13.78 -21.24 -2.17
CA LEU A 33 -13.88 -20.55 -0.88
C LEU A 33 -15.18 -20.99 -0.17
N TYR A 34 -15.10 -22.01 0.68
CA TYR A 34 -16.18 -22.33 1.62
C TYR A 34 -16.07 -21.43 2.86
N VAL A 35 -16.79 -20.30 2.85
CA VAL A 35 -17.09 -19.57 4.09
C VAL A 35 -18.32 -20.23 4.72
N ALA A 36 -18.10 -21.06 5.73
CA ALA A 36 -19.18 -21.71 6.47
C ALA A 36 -19.91 -20.70 7.36
N GLY A 37 -20.98 -20.09 6.83
CA GLY A 37 -22.01 -19.39 7.59
C GLY A 37 -23.35 -20.09 7.42
N ARG A 38 -23.77 -20.90 8.39
CA ARG A 38 -25.13 -21.49 8.39
C ARG A 38 -26.16 -20.38 8.57
N PHE A 39 -27.04 -20.14 7.60
CA PHE A 39 -28.46 -19.80 7.80
C PHE A 39 -29.28 -20.22 6.56
N ALA A 40 -30.48 -20.72 6.81
CA ALA A 40 -31.28 -21.55 5.90
C ALA A 40 -32.11 -20.77 4.86
N GLN A 41 -32.31 -21.41 3.70
CA GLN A 41 -33.50 -21.49 2.82
C GLN A 41 -34.41 -20.25 2.66
N ASP A 42 -34.47 -19.65 1.46
CA ASP A 42 -35.46 -19.98 0.41
C ASP A 42 -35.45 -18.97 -0.78
N HIS A 43 -35.82 -19.50 -1.96
CA HIS A 43 -36.19 -18.86 -3.24
C HIS A 43 -35.13 -18.60 -4.34
N PRO A 44 -35.42 -18.99 -5.61
CA PRO A 44 -34.51 -18.84 -6.75
C PRO A 44 -34.77 -17.54 -7.54
N GLN A 45 -33.80 -16.64 -7.60
CA GLN A 45 -33.78 -15.54 -8.57
C GLN A 45 -32.38 -15.38 -9.19
N GLN A 46 -32.39 -15.26 -10.51
CA GLN A 46 -31.33 -14.94 -11.49
C GLN A 46 -29.88 -14.84 -10.97
N GLN A 47 -29.04 -15.78 -11.42
CA GLN A 47 -27.58 -15.70 -11.31
C GLN A 47 -27.05 -14.68 -12.33
N ASP A 48 -26.89 -13.42 -11.93
CA ASP A 48 -25.92 -12.53 -12.58
C ASP A 48 -24.52 -12.85 -12.03
N GLU A 49 -23.67 -13.44 -12.87
CA GLU A 49 -22.28 -13.76 -12.53
C GLU A 49 -21.49 -12.46 -12.28
N GLN A 50 -21.15 -12.15 -11.02
CA GLN A 50 -20.27 -11.03 -10.67
C GLN A 50 -18.82 -11.52 -10.54
N ARG A 51 -17.96 -11.07 -11.46
CA ARG A 51 -16.51 -11.30 -11.44
C ARG A 51 -15.80 -10.19 -10.67
N LEU A 52 -15.02 -10.55 -9.66
CA LEU A 52 -14.09 -9.64 -8.97
C LEU A 52 -12.75 -9.67 -9.70
N ARG A 53 -12.25 -8.47 -10.04
CA ARG A 53 -10.93 -8.27 -10.64
C ARG A 53 -10.04 -7.55 -9.65
N LEU A 54 -8.87 -8.13 -9.39
CA LEU A 54 -7.84 -7.53 -8.56
C LEU A 54 -6.60 -7.30 -9.42
N ASP A 55 -6.16 -6.04 -9.49
CA ASP A 55 -4.88 -5.65 -10.08
C ASP A 55 -3.85 -5.46 -8.96
N GLN A 56 -2.64 -5.98 -9.17
CA GLN A 56 -1.52 -5.88 -8.23
C GLN A 56 -0.43 -4.96 -8.82
N PRO A 57 -0.04 -3.86 -8.14
CA PRO A 57 0.90 -2.89 -8.69
C PRO A 57 2.33 -3.17 -8.18
N ASP A 58 3.08 -4.06 -8.83
CA ASP A 58 4.54 -4.09 -8.63
C ASP A 58 5.27 -3.09 -9.54
N GLU A 59 4.64 -2.69 -10.65
CA GLU A 59 4.94 -1.55 -11.54
C GLU A 59 3.65 -1.25 -12.33
N ALA A 60 3.55 -0.15 -13.10
CA ALA A 60 2.35 0.22 -13.88
C ALA A 60 1.92 -0.82 -14.97
N VAL A 61 2.55 -1.99 -14.98
CA VAL A 61 2.18 -3.17 -15.76
C VAL A 61 1.82 -4.28 -14.75
N SER A 62 0.54 -4.39 -14.40
CA SER A 62 0.02 -5.36 -13.41
C SER A 62 -0.41 -6.71 -14.04
N LEU A 63 -0.37 -7.76 -13.20
CA LEU A 63 -0.93 -9.10 -13.44
C LEU A 63 -2.37 -9.16 -12.91
N LEU A 64 -3.31 -9.64 -13.74
CA LEU A 64 -4.73 -9.80 -13.40
C LEU A 64 -5.01 -11.09 -12.62
N LEU A 65 -5.68 -10.98 -11.47
CA LEU A 65 -6.33 -12.10 -10.79
C LEU A 65 -7.85 -12.00 -10.93
N ASN A 66 -8.47 -13.02 -11.54
CA ASN A 66 -9.93 -13.14 -11.60
C ASN A 66 -10.42 -14.09 -10.50
N VAL A 67 -11.33 -13.62 -9.66
CA VAL A 67 -12.02 -14.43 -8.65
C VAL A 67 -13.51 -14.47 -8.99
N GLU A 68 -14.05 -15.68 -9.17
CA GLU A 68 -15.48 -15.91 -9.35
C GLU A 68 -16.10 -16.28 -7.99
N CYS A 69 -17.03 -15.46 -7.50
CA CYS A 69 -17.75 -15.72 -6.25
C CYS A 69 -19.13 -16.32 -6.54
N ALA A 70 -19.43 -17.49 -5.99
CA ALA A 70 -20.68 -18.22 -6.25
C ALA A 70 -21.93 -17.65 -5.56
N ALA A 71 -21.81 -16.70 -4.62
CA ALA A 71 -22.93 -16.00 -4.01
C ALA A 71 -22.46 -14.74 -3.26
N VAL A 72 -23.04 -13.58 -3.59
CA VAL A 72 -22.97 -12.37 -2.75
C VAL A 72 -24.40 -11.90 -2.52
N SER A 73 -24.94 -12.12 -1.33
CA SER A 73 -26.22 -11.50 -0.93
C SER A 73 -25.99 -10.01 -0.71
N HIS A 74 -26.85 -9.16 -1.29
CA HIS A 74 -26.94 -7.70 -1.15
C HIS A 74 -26.28 -7.13 0.11
N ASN A 75 -24.98 -6.90 0.02
CA ASN A 75 -24.20 -5.90 0.72
C ASN A 75 -22.85 -5.93 0.04
N SER A 76 -22.50 -4.82 -0.61
CA SER A 76 -21.17 -4.52 -1.11
C SER A 76 -20.14 -4.88 -0.04
N PHE A 77 -19.54 -6.05 -0.17
CA PHE A 77 -18.48 -6.51 0.74
C PHE A 77 -17.39 -5.45 0.75
N GLY A 78 -16.93 -5.09 1.95
CA GLY A 78 -16.10 -3.91 2.24
C GLY A 78 -14.67 -3.91 1.69
N LEU A 79 -14.45 -4.36 0.44
CA LEU A 79 -13.19 -4.24 -0.29
C LEU A 79 -12.83 -2.78 -0.57
N ASN A 80 -13.81 -1.91 -0.84
CA ASN A 80 -13.55 -0.50 -1.15
C ASN A 80 -12.90 0.28 0.01
N ARG A 81 -13.08 -0.15 1.27
CA ARG A 81 -12.49 0.54 2.42
C ARG A 81 -11.11 0.01 2.82
N THR A 82 -10.72 -1.19 2.37
CA THR A 82 -9.45 -1.80 2.79
C THR A 82 -8.28 -1.41 1.90
N SER A 83 -8.51 -1.08 0.62
CA SER A 83 -7.46 -0.58 -0.28
C SER A 83 -7.17 0.92 -0.11
N GLU A 84 -8.07 1.66 0.54
CA GLU A 84 -7.92 3.08 0.87
C GLU A 84 -7.13 3.33 2.16
N TYR A 85 -6.69 2.27 2.86
CA TYR A 85 -5.65 2.50 3.85
C TYR A 85 -4.43 3.00 3.08
N LYS A 86 -4.16 4.31 3.22
CA LYS A 86 -2.84 4.90 3.03
C LYS A 86 -1.87 3.81 3.42
N ILE A 87 -1.08 3.37 2.45
CA ILE A 87 -0.03 2.38 2.63
C ILE A 87 0.48 2.57 4.04
N ASP A 88 0.42 1.54 4.86
CA ASP A 88 0.91 1.55 6.24
C ASP A 88 2.45 1.62 6.18
N VAL A 89 2.98 2.65 5.50
CA VAL A 89 4.40 2.96 5.34
C VAL A 89 5.00 3.36 6.67
N SER A 90 4.17 3.70 7.66
CA SER A 90 4.59 4.01 9.00
C SER A 90 4.47 2.84 9.97
N SER A 91 3.91 1.68 9.59
CA SER A 91 3.69 0.58 10.54
C SER A 91 4.94 0.35 11.37
N ASP A 92 4.82 0.42 12.71
CA ASP A 92 5.91 0.09 13.63
C ASP A 92 6.67 -1.14 13.13
N LEU A 93 8.00 -1.12 13.19
CA LEU A 93 8.79 -2.25 12.71
C LEU A 93 8.48 -3.53 13.52
N VAL A 94 7.92 -3.39 14.73
CA VAL A 94 7.31 -4.50 15.49
C VAL A 94 6.08 -5.07 14.77
N SER A 95 5.18 -4.23 14.26
CA SER A 95 4.05 -4.63 13.41
C SER A 95 4.52 -5.27 12.11
N LEU A 96 5.63 -4.79 11.54
CA LEU A 96 6.23 -5.42 10.36
C LEU A 96 6.77 -6.82 10.68
N VAL A 97 7.52 -6.99 11.77
CA VAL A 97 8.04 -8.30 12.24
C VAL A 97 6.89 -9.25 12.58
N LEU A 98 5.81 -8.75 13.20
CA LEU A 98 4.58 -9.52 13.43
C LEU A 98 3.92 -9.94 12.12
N THR A 99 3.86 -9.04 11.14
CA THR A 99 3.31 -9.33 9.80
C THR A 99 4.14 -10.41 9.09
N PHE A 100 5.47 -10.36 9.19
CA PHE A 100 6.34 -11.41 8.67
C PHE A 100 6.11 -12.76 9.35
N TRP A 101 5.96 -12.78 10.68
CA TRP A 101 5.61 -13.99 11.41
C TRP A 101 4.28 -14.58 10.95
N MET A 102 3.24 -13.74 10.88
CA MET A 102 1.92 -14.16 10.41
C MET A 102 1.99 -14.73 8.99
N ARG A 103 2.66 -14.04 8.07
CA ARG A 103 2.88 -14.50 6.69
C ARG A 103 3.52 -15.88 6.65
N LEU A 104 4.57 -16.11 7.43
CA LEU A 104 5.21 -17.43 7.52
C LEU A 104 4.27 -18.49 8.09
N GLY A 105 3.50 -18.15 9.12
CA GLY A 105 2.51 -19.03 9.74
C GLY A 105 1.43 -19.53 8.78
N PHE A 106 1.17 -18.76 7.72
CA PHE A 106 0.18 -19.09 6.70
C PHE A 106 0.75 -19.79 5.45
N LEU A 107 2.06 -19.81 5.28
CA LEU A 107 2.72 -20.54 4.20
C LEU A 107 2.81 -22.03 4.55
N THR A 108 1.66 -22.69 4.63
CA THR A 108 1.52 -24.05 5.11
C THR A 108 1.54 -25.10 3.98
N ASP A 109 1.86 -26.35 4.35
CA ASP A 109 1.63 -27.51 3.47
C ASP A 109 0.12 -27.86 3.36
N ALA A 110 -0.22 -28.88 2.58
CA ALA A 110 -1.59 -29.35 2.40
C ALA A 110 -2.28 -29.85 3.69
N ARG A 111 -1.52 -30.00 4.80
CA ARG A 111 -2.02 -30.40 6.11
C ARG A 111 -2.10 -29.22 7.08
N GLY A 112 -1.83 -28.00 6.62
CA GLY A 112 -1.89 -26.79 7.44
C GLY A 112 -0.67 -26.59 8.34
N LYS A 113 0.46 -27.26 8.08
CA LYS A 113 1.69 -27.13 8.89
C LYS A 113 2.74 -26.27 8.19
N VAL A 114 3.53 -25.52 8.94
CA VAL A 114 4.54 -24.59 8.38
C VAL A 114 5.81 -25.37 8.02
N PRO A 115 6.21 -25.47 6.74
CA PRO A 115 7.41 -26.23 6.37
C PRO A 115 8.69 -25.50 6.80
N VAL A 116 9.64 -26.22 7.41
CA VAL A 116 10.92 -25.64 7.85
C VAL A 116 11.70 -25.02 6.69
N LYS A 117 11.62 -25.62 5.49
CA LYS A 117 12.21 -25.07 4.26
C LYS A 117 11.75 -23.65 3.91
N VAL A 118 10.51 -23.27 4.28
CA VAL A 118 9.97 -21.93 4.02
C VAL A 118 10.61 -20.93 4.96
N VAL A 119 10.65 -21.26 6.26
CA VAL A 119 11.32 -20.43 7.28
C VAL A 119 12.80 -20.28 6.95
N ALA A 120 13.49 -21.38 6.61
CA ALA A 120 14.90 -21.37 6.22
C ALA A 120 15.17 -20.45 5.02
N ARG A 121 14.37 -20.56 3.95
CA ARG A 121 14.54 -19.73 2.74
C ARG A 121 14.39 -18.23 3.03
N THR A 122 13.46 -17.87 3.91
CA THR A 122 13.22 -16.46 4.28
C THR A 122 14.44 -15.81 4.92
N PHE A 123 15.15 -16.53 5.79
CA PHE A 123 16.36 -15.99 6.46
C PHE A 123 17.67 -16.30 5.72
N ALA A 124 17.68 -17.30 4.83
CA ALA A 124 18.87 -17.72 4.09
C ALA A 124 19.39 -16.66 3.10
N SER A 125 18.58 -15.67 2.72
CA SER A 125 19.03 -14.56 1.87
C SER A 125 20.13 -13.69 2.51
N GLY A 126 20.37 -13.80 3.83
CA GLY A 126 21.40 -13.06 4.55
C GLY A 126 22.28 -13.89 5.49
N LYS A 127 21.99 -15.19 5.70
CA LYS A 127 22.69 -16.10 6.62
C LYS A 127 22.78 -17.51 6.04
N THR A 128 23.62 -18.37 6.62
CA THR A 128 23.70 -19.78 6.20
C THR A 128 22.46 -20.55 6.67
N GLU A 129 21.90 -21.41 5.81
CA GLU A 129 20.76 -22.29 6.18
C GLU A 129 21.07 -23.09 7.45
N LYS A 130 22.32 -23.54 7.62
CA LYS A 130 22.77 -24.26 8.82
C LYS A 130 22.53 -23.50 10.13
N LEU A 131 22.76 -22.18 10.12
CA LEU A 131 22.53 -21.35 11.30
C LEU A 131 21.04 -21.26 11.63
N VAL A 132 20.18 -21.16 10.61
CA VAL A 132 18.72 -21.13 10.79
C VAL A 132 18.23 -22.42 11.43
N HIS A 133 18.67 -23.58 10.91
CA HIS A 133 18.33 -24.89 11.47
C HIS A 133 18.82 -25.05 12.91
N GLN A 134 20.03 -24.59 13.22
CA GLN A 134 20.55 -24.60 14.59
C GLN A 134 19.70 -23.74 15.53
N CYS A 135 19.33 -22.52 15.12
CA CYS A 135 18.49 -21.65 15.95
C CYS A 135 17.09 -22.24 16.19
N LEU A 136 16.51 -22.91 15.18
CA LEU A 136 15.23 -23.63 15.35
C LEU A 136 15.35 -24.75 16.39
N LEU A 137 16.43 -25.53 16.32
CA LEU A 137 16.70 -26.60 17.28
C LEU A 137 16.83 -26.06 18.72
N GLU A 138 17.56 -24.96 18.90
CA GLU A 138 17.71 -24.28 20.21
C GLU A 138 16.39 -23.74 20.77
N LEU A 139 15.41 -23.45 19.91
CA LEU A 139 14.06 -22.99 20.28
C LEU A 139 13.09 -24.16 20.51
N GLY A 140 13.56 -25.40 20.41
CA GLY A 140 12.72 -26.59 20.51
C GLY A 140 11.72 -26.73 19.36
N LEU A 141 12.03 -26.14 18.20
CA LEU A 141 11.23 -26.27 16.98
C LEU A 141 11.82 -27.36 16.07
N PRO A 142 11.00 -28.03 15.26
CA PRO A 142 11.50 -28.92 14.21
C PRO A 142 12.53 -28.21 13.33
N SER A 143 13.67 -28.87 13.09
CA SER A 143 14.85 -28.23 12.52
C SER A 143 15.38 -28.92 11.28
N GLU A 144 14.94 -30.12 10.92
CA GLU A 144 15.43 -30.79 9.70
C GLU A 144 14.80 -30.19 8.44
N LYS A 145 15.48 -30.33 7.31
CA LYS A 145 15.09 -29.69 6.03
C LYS A 145 13.66 -30.02 5.58
N ASN A 146 13.20 -31.23 5.87
CA ASN A 146 11.88 -31.74 5.47
C ASN A 146 10.86 -31.73 6.62
N ASP A 147 11.23 -31.19 7.78
CA ASP A 147 10.33 -31.08 8.90
C ASP A 147 9.24 -30.03 8.66
N VAL A 148 8.18 -30.16 9.45
CA VAL A 148 7.05 -29.24 9.48
C VAL A 148 6.79 -28.84 10.93
N ILE A 149 6.46 -27.58 11.14
CA ILE A 149 6.16 -26.98 12.44
C ILE A 149 4.64 -26.91 12.60
N GLU A 150 4.13 -27.36 13.75
CA GLU A 150 2.71 -27.16 14.08
C GLU A 150 2.43 -25.67 14.27
N PRO A 151 1.33 -25.11 13.72
CA PRO A 151 1.02 -23.69 13.88
C PRO A 151 0.96 -23.22 15.34
N LEU A 152 0.48 -24.08 16.24
CA LEU A 152 0.42 -23.80 17.67
C LEU A 152 1.81 -23.69 18.31
N ASP A 153 2.80 -24.38 17.76
CA ASP A 153 4.17 -24.36 18.28
C ASP A 153 4.99 -23.18 17.74
N PHE A 154 4.60 -22.62 16.59
CA PHE A 154 5.27 -21.48 15.95
C PHE A 154 4.73 -20.14 16.48
N THR A 155 4.89 -19.90 17.78
CA THR A 155 4.42 -18.68 18.43
C THR A 155 5.26 -17.45 18.05
N PHE A 156 4.66 -16.26 18.19
CA PHE A 156 5.37 -15.00 17.94
C PHE A 156 6.61 -14.85 18.82
N ASP A 157 6.56 -15.25 20.09
CA ASP A 157 7.71 -15.15 21.00
C ASP A 157 8.91 -15.98 20.51
N LYS A 158 8.67 -17.22 20.04
CA LYS A 158 9.74 -18.05 19.47
C LYS A 158 10.28 -17.43 18.18
N PHE A 159 9.40 -16.89 17.33
CA PHE A 159 9.82 -16.19 16.12
C PHE A 159 10.63 -14.93 16.42
N TYR A 160 10.24 -14.15 17.42
CA TYR A 160 10.94 -12.93 17.84
C TYR A 160 12.37 -13.26 18.31
N VAL A 161 12.54 -14.33 19.10
CA VAL A 161 13.88 -14.81 19.51
C VAL A 161 14.67 -15.31 18.29
N LEU A 162 14.04 -16.05 17.37
CA LEU A 162 14.68 -16.50 16.12
C LEU A 162 15.18 -15.31 15.29
N TYR A 163 14.34 -14.29 15.10
CA TYR A 163 14.64 -13.07 14.35
C TYR A 163 15.86 -12.35 14.95
N HIS A 164 15.90 -12.13 16.26
CA HIS A 164 17.01 -11.45 16.93
C HIS A 164 18.33 -12.24 16.88
N LYS A 165 18.28 -13.57 16.92
CA LYS A 165 19.48 -14.41 16.75
C LYS A 165 20.02 -14.35 15.32
N LEU A 166 19.14 -14.36 14.31
CA LEU A 166 19.53 -14.40 12.91
C LEU A 166 19.88 -13.02 12.35
N CYS A 167 19.26 -11.97 12.86
CA CYS A 167 19.49 -10.58 12.46
C CYS A 167 19.91 -9.73 13.66
N PRO A 168 21.11 -9.96 14.23
CA PRO A 168 21.57 -9.19 15.37
C PRO A 168 21.72 -7.71 15.01
N ARG A 169 21.17 -6.83 15.86
CA ARG A 169 21.20 -5.37 15.71
C ARG A 169 22.45 -4.77 16.38
N ASN A 170 23.62 -5.06 15.81
CA ASN A 170 24.90 -4.51 16.30
C ASN A 170 24.94 -2.98 16.22
N ASP A 171 24.22 -2.40 15.26
CA ASP A 171 24.00 -0.96 15.14
C ASP A 171 23.32 -0.35 16.38
N ILE A 172 22.31 -1.03 16.91
CA ILE A 172 21.62 -0.58 18.14
C ILE A 172 22.51 -0.81 19.37
N GLU A 173 23.31 -1.88 19.38
CA GLU A 173 24.30 -2.11 20.45
C GLU A 173 25.32 -0.96 20.53
N GLU A 174 25.89 -0.56 19.40
CA GLU A 174 26.81 0.58 19.32
C GLU A 174 26.14 1.89 19.76
N LEU A 175 24.89 2.13 19.34
CA LEU A 175 24.12 3.30 19.77
C LEU A 175 23.86 3.27 21.29
N PHE A 176 23.45 2.14 21.84
CA PHE A 176 23.20 1.97 23.27
C PHE A 176 24.46 2.22 24.08
N GLN A 177 25.61 1.71 23.63
CA GLN A 177 26.92 1.99 24.24
C GLN A 177 27.31 3.46 24.13
N ALA A 178 27.00 4.12 23.02
CA ALA A 178 27.26 5.56 22.86
C ALA A 178 26.45 6.41 23.85
N ILE A 179 25.16 6.10 24.04
CA ILE A 179 24.28 6.82 25.00
C ILE A 179 24.74 6.58 26.44
N THR A 180 25.03 5.32 26.80
CA THR A 180 25.47 4.93 28.15
C THR A 180 26.96 5.21 28.42
N GLN A 181 27.70 5.65 27.40
CA GLN A 181 29.17 5.78 27.40
C GLN A 181 29.89 4.46 27.76
N GLY A 182 29.25 3.31 27.54
CA GLY A 182 29.76 1.98 27.89
C GLY A 182 29.88 1.71 29.40
N LYS A 183 29.26 2.55 30.24
CA LYS A 183 29.40 2.48 31.71
C LYS A 183 28.20 1.87 32.42
N ALA A 184 27.09 1.65 31.72
CA ALA A 184 25.83 1.19 32.30
C ALA A 184 25.16 0.15 31.39
N ASP A 185 24.36 -0.71 32.01
CA ASP A 185 23.51 -1.72 31.37
C ASP A 185 22.10 -1.19 31.03
N SER A 186 21.84 0.08 31.34
CA SER A 186 20.56 0.77 31.17
C SER A 186 20.79 2.26 30.92
N ILE A 187 19.89 2.88 30.16
CA ILE A 187 19.84 4.32 29.91
C ILE A 187 18.96 4.95 30.99
N ASN A 188 19.50 5.92 31.74
CA ASN A 188 18.69 6.67 32.70
C ASN A 188 17.86 7.78 32.01
N ILE A 189 16.90 8.34 32.74
CA ILE A 189 15.97 9.33 32.17
C ILE A 189 16.67 10.56 31.58
N ASP A 190 17.72 11.08 32.22
CA ASP A 190 18.45 12.26 31.74
C ASP A 190 19.21 11.95 30.44
N GLN A 191 19.85 10.78 30.36
CA GLN A 191 20.50 10.30 29.14
C GLN A 191 19.49 10.11 28.00
N PHE A 192 18.29 9.63 28.32
CA PHE A 192 17.25 9.45 27.30
C PHE A 192 16.70 10.79 26.79
N ILE A 193 16.44 11.75 27.69
CA ILE A 193 16.05 13.12 27.32
C ILE A 193 17.12 13.76 26.42
N LEU A 194 18.39 13.61 26.78
CA LEU A 194 19.50 14.12 25.98
C LEU A 194 19.52 13.49 24.58
N PHE A 195 19.36 12.17 24.50
CA PHE A 195 19.26 11.45 23.23
C PHE A 195 18.09 11.94 22.37
N LEU A 196 16.90 12.09 22.95
CA LEU A 196 15.71 12.56 22.24
C LEU A 196 15.90 13.97 21.67
N ASN A 197 16.44 14.89 22.48
CA ASN A 197 16.55 16.29 22.09
C ASN A 197 17.79 16.60 21.22
N GLU A 198 18.89 15.86 21.35
CA GLU A 198 20.12 16.13 20.60
C GLU A 198 20.33 15.22 19.38
N LYS A 199 19.80 13.99 19.40
CA LYS A 199 20.03 13.00 18.33
C LYS A 199 18.80 12.72 17.48
N GLN A 200 17.62 12.65 18.10
CA GLN A 200 16.38 12.34 17.37
C GLN A 200 15.66 13.57 16.83
N ARG A 201 15.85 14.73 17.45
CA ARG A 201 15.15 15.96 17.07
C ARG A 201 15.79 16.63 15.85
N ASP A 202 14.96 17.03 14.89
CA ASP A 202 15.38 17.92 13.80
C ASP A 202 15.65 19.34 14.36
N PRO A 203 16.88 19.87 14.24
CA PRO A 203 17.25 21.18 14.80
C PRO A 203 16.53 22.36 14.15
N ARG A 204 15.83 22.15 13.01
CA ARG A 204 15.06 23.19 12.32
C ARG A 204 13.67 23.39 12.92
N LEU A 205 13.21 22.50 13.79
CA LEU A 205 11.87 22.56 14.36
C LEU A 205 11.72 23.67 15.39
N ASN A 206 10.66 24.45 15.24
CA ASN A 206 10.33 25.53 16.17
C ASN A 206 9.96 24.95 17.55
N GLU A 207 10.63 25.43 18.61
CA GLU A 207 10.46 24.94 19.98
C GLU A 207 9.10 25.23 20.61
N ILE A 208 8.35 26.21 20.09
CA ILE A 208 7.00 26.53 20.59
C ILE A 208 5.99 25.55 20.00
N LEU A 209 6.08 25.27 18.70
CA LEU A 209 5.19 24.33 18.01
C LEU A 209 5.53 22.87 18.34
N TYR A 210 6.83 22.59 18.53
CA TYR A 210 7.35 21.27 18.84
C TYR A 210 8.22 21.39 20.10
N PRO A 211 7.64 21.34 21.32
CA PRO A 211 8.42 21.47 22.55
C PRO A 211 9.52 20.40 22.67
N LEU A 212 10.54 20.70 23.46
CA LEU A 212 11.58 19.72 23.81
C LEU A 212 10.98 18.61 24.68
N TYR A 213 11.56 17.42 24.59
CA TYR A 213 11.21 16.32 25.47
C TYR A 213 11.64 16.67 26.91
N ASP A 214 10.70 16.52 27.85
CA ASP A 214 10.92 16.70 29.27
C ASP A 214 10.87 15.35 30.02
N GLU A 215 11.08 15.38 31.33
CA GLU A 215 11.05 14.18 32.18
C GLU A 215 9.69 13.46 32.09
N LYS A 216 8.59 14.22 32.02
CA LYS A 216 7.26 13.64 31.94
C LYS A 216 7.10 12.84 30.64
N ARG A 217 7.44 13.42 29.50
CA ARG A 217 7.31 12.76 28.20
C ARG A 217 8.27 11.58 28.08
N ALA A 218 9.51 11.72 28.53
CA ALA A 218 10.48 10.62 28.53
C ALA A 218 10.00 9.44 29.41
N ALA A 219 9.41 9.71 30.57
CA ALA A 219 8.85 8.68 31.44
C ALA A 219 7.65 7.95 30.81
N GLU A 220 6.76 8.66 30.10
CA GLU A 220 5.65 8.04 29.35
C GLU A 220 6.15 7.05 28.29
N ILE A 221 7.19 7.41 27.56
CA ILE A 221 7.83 6.55 26.56
C ILE A 221 8.43 5.31 27.24
N ILE A 222 9.18 5.48 28.32
CA ILE A 222 9.77 4.36 29.08
C ILE A 222 8.67 3.41 29.57
N VAL A 223 7.59 3.93 30.15
CA VAL A 223 6.46 3.11 30.63
C VAL A 223 5.83 2.27 29.51
N THR A 224 5.79 2.83 28.30
CA THR A 224 5.19 2.20 27.13
C THR A 224 6.05 1.08 26.55
N TYR A 225 7.36 1.31 26.42
CA TYR A 225 8.24 0.41 25.66
C TYR A 225 9.11 -0.50 26.53
N GLU A 226 9.42 -0.12 27.78
CA GLU A 226 10.20 -0.98 28.68
C GLU A 226 9.33 -2.13 29.20
N GLN A 227 9.84 -3.36 29.10
CA GLN A 227 9.14 -4.56 29.57
C GLN A 227 9.64 -5.01 30.95
N ASP A 228 10.90 -4.74 31.31
CA ASP A 228 11.43 -5.04 32.63
C ASP A 228 10.79 -4.13 33.70
N GLU A 229 10.06 -4.71 34.65
CA GLU A 229 9.35 -3.96 35.68
C GLU A 229 10.28 -3.18 36.60
N ASN A 230 11.47 -3.70 36.89
CA ASN A 230 12.42 -3.03 37.78
C ASN A 230 13.01 -1.80 37.09
N ALA A 231 13.49 -1.95 35.84
CA ALA A 231 14.02 -0.85 35.05
C ALA A 231 12.96 0.24 34.84
N ARG A 232 11.71 -0.15 34.53
CA ARG A 232 10.59 0.77 34.34
C ARG A 232 10.27 1.57 35.61
N ASN A 233 10.24 0.91 36.77
CA ASN A 233 10.00 1.56 38.06
C ASN A 233 11.13 2.52 38.45
N GLU A 234 12.37 2.21 38.04
CA GLU A 234 13.53 3.08 38.22
C GLU A 234 13.66 4.18 37.14
N LYS A 235 12.69 4.32 36.23
CA LYS A 235 12.73 5.23 35.06
C LYS A 235 13.97 5.03 34.20
N LYS A 236 14.34 3.78 33.97
CA LYS A 236 15.45 3.35 33.13
C LYS A 236 14.94 2.60 31.91
N LEU A 237 15.70 2.70 30.82
CA LEU A 237 15.43 2.03 29.56
C LEU A 237 16.56 1.05 29.25
N THR A 238 16.21 -0.23 29.16
CA THR A 238 17.12 -1.30 28.75
C THR A 238 17.36 -1.25 27.23
N LYS A 239 18.29 -2.06 26.74
CA LYS A 239 18.52 -2.20 25.30
C LYS A 239 17.27 -2.72 24.56
N ASP A 240 16.52 -3.66 25.14
CA ASP A 240 15.27 -4.16 24.51
C ASP A 240 14.21 -3.05 24.48
N GLY A 241 14.09 -2.26 25.55
CA GLY A 241 13.24 -1.07 25.59
C GLY A 241 13.61 -0.03 24.52
N LEU A 242 14.91 0.24 24.34
CA LEU A 242 15.40 1.15 23.29
C LEU A 242 15.09 0.61 21.89
N ILE A 243 15.28 -0.69 21.65
CA ILE A 243 14.92 -1.32 20.36
C ILE A 243 13.43 -1.09 20.10
N ARG A 244 12.55 -1.38 21.05
CA ARG A 244 11.10 -1.21 20.89
C ARG A 244 10.73 0.24 20.58
N TYR A 245 11.31 1.21 21.29
CA TYR A 245 11.11 2.63 21.02
C TYR A 245 11.56 3.02 19.60
N LEU A 246 12.79 2.66 19.21
CA LEU A 246 13.35 3.01 17.89
C LEU A 246 12.53 2.44 16.73
N MET A 247 11.79 1.38 16.99
CA MET A 247 10.99 0.62 16.05
C MET A 247 9.51 1.02 16.07
N SER A 248 9.15 2.03 16.87
CA SER A 248 7.78 2.48 17.05
C SER A 248 7.42 3.73 16.24
N ASP A 249 6.12 4.03 16.15
CA ASP A 249 5.52 5.17 15.46
C ASP A 249 6.03 6.49 16.05
N GLU A 250 6.36 6.50 17.35
CA GLU A 250 6.96 7.66 18.02
C GLU A 250 8.35 8.01 17.49
N ASN A 251 9.02 7.06 16.83
CA ASN A 251 10.31 7.24 16.19
C ASN A 251 10.22 7.10 14.65
N ALA A 252 9.06 7.38 14.07
CA ALA A 252 8.86 7.35 12.63
C ALA A 252 9.86 8.30 11.92
N PRO A 253 10.45 7.89 10.78
CA PRO A 253 11.39 8.72 10.03
C PRO A 253 10.71 9.89 9.31
N VAL A 254 9.38 9.95 9.34
CA VAL A 254 8.55 10.96 8.70
C VAL A 254 7.56 11.53 9.69
N PHE A 255 7.21 12.80 9.49
CA PHE A 255 6.11 13.46 10.19
C PHE A 255 4.78 12.82 9.75
N LEU A 256 4.16 12.02 10.63
CA LEU A 256 2.94 11.27 10.30
C LEU A 256 1.76 12.19 9.97
N ASP A 257 1.71 13.39 10.56
CA ASP A 257 0.74 14.44 10.23
C ASP A 257 0.88 14.96 8.80
N ARG A 258 2.08 14.89 8.20
CA ARG A 258 2.31 15.23 6.79
C ARG A 258 1.92 14.12 5.81
N LEU A 259 1.57 12.94 6.30
CA LEU A 259 0.96 11.89 5.48
C LEU A 259 -0.55 12.13 5.32
N ASP A 260 -1.13 13.09 6.03
CA ASP A 260 -2.51 13.52 5.86
C ASP A 260 -2.67 14.78 5.00
N PHE A 261 -3.90 15.13 4.64
CA PHE A 261 -4.17 16.38 3.93
C PHE A 261 -3.85 17.57 4.85
N TYR A 262 -2.62 18.08 4.74
CA TYR A 262 -2.09 19.14 5.61
C TYR A 262 -1.89 20.49 4.92
N MET A 263 -1.90 20.50 3.58
CA MET A 263 -1.71 21.73 2.80
C MET A 263 -3.00 22.53 2.75
N ASP A 264 -2.89 23.85 2.68
CA ASP A 264 -4.00 24.73 2.31
C ASP A 264 -4.36 24.44 0.85
N MET A 265 -5.61 24.06 0.58
CA MET A 265 -6.12 23.65 -0.73
C MET A 265 -7.02 24.71 -1.38
N ASP A 266 -7.12 25.90 -0.77
CA ASP A 266 -7.94 27.02 -1.25
C ASP A 266 -7.12 28.07 -2.05
N GLN A 267 -5.83 27.83 -2.29
CA GLN A 267 -5.01 28.71 -3.12
C GLN A 267 -5.32 28.52 -4.61
N PRO A 268 -4.92 29.46 -5.49
CA PRO A 268 -5.02 29.27 -6.93
C PRO A 268 -4.26 28.02 -7.40
N MET A 269 -4.82 27.30 -8.40
CA MET A 269 -4.23 26.06 -8.94
C MET A 269 -2.76 26.19 -9.36
N ALA A 270 -2.35 27.38 -9.82
CA ALA A 270 -0.97 27.68 -10.21
C ALA A 270 0.05 27.65 -9.06
N HIS A 271 -0.40 27.58 -7.81
CA HIS A 271 0.46 27.52 -6.61
C HIS A 271 0.82 26.08 -6.21
N TYR A 272 0.25 25.07 -6.88
CA TYR A 272 0.46 23.66 -6.55
C TYR A 272 1.32 22.97 -7.60
N TYR A 273 2.17 22.06 -7.13
CA TYR A 273 2.73 21.03 -7.99
C TYR A 273 1.67 19.95 -8.23
N ILE A 274 1.36 19.71 -9.51
CA ILE A 274 0.34 18.73 -9.92
C ILE A 274 1.05 17.50 -10.46
N ASN A 275 0.80 16.34 -9.85
CA ASN A 275 1.29 15.06 -10.34
C ASN A 275 0.74 14.81 -11.75
N SER A 276 1.63 14.73 -12.74
CA SER A 276 1.27 14.79 -14.17
C SER A 276 1.93 13.66 -14.96
N SER A 277 1.17 13.03 -15.84
CA SER A 277 1.58 11.94 -16.71
C SER A 277 1.66 12.42 -18.16
N HIS A 278 2.75 12.06 -18.84
CA HIS A 278 2.99 12.35 -20.25
C HIS A 278 2.84 11.07 -21.07
N ASN A 279 2.19 11.16 -22.23
CA ASN A 279 1.79 10.03 -23.07
C ASN A 279 1.19 8.88 -22.27
N THR A 280 0.17 9.21 -21.44
CA THR A 280 -0.40 8.32 -20.43
C THR A 280 -0.83 6.96 -20.98
N TYR A 281 -1.26 6.91 -22.23
CA TYR A 281 -1.71 5.70 -22.89
C TYR A 281 -0.59 4.66 -23.12
N LEU A 282 0.69 5.04 -23.13
CA LEU A 282 1.80 4.12 -23.43
C LEU A 282 2.21 3.29 -22.21
N SER A 283 2.18 1.97 -22.33
CA SER A 283 2.66 1.04 -21.28
C SER A 283 4.14 0.68 -21.43
N GLY A 284 4.90 1.41 -22.25
CA GLY A 284 6.27 1.03 -22.62
C GLY A 284 6.98 2.05 -23.51
N ARG A 285 7.64 1.57 -24.57
CA ARG A 285 8.51 2.41 -25.42
C ARG A 285 7.72 3.48 -26.18
N GLN A 286 8.36 4.63 -26.43
CA GLN A 286 7.82 5.70 -27.28
C GLN A 286 7.67 5.30 -28.75
N PHE A 287 8.40 4.26 -29.21
CA PHE A 287 8.31 3.72 -30.57
C PHE A 287 8.02 2.22 -30.51
N GLY A 288 7.02 1.77 -31.27
CA GLY A 288 6.58 0.37 -31.28
C GLY A 288 5.98 -0.09 -29.94
N GLY A 289 5.58 0.86 -29.09
CA GLY A 289 5.00 0.58 -27.78
C GLY A 289 3.54 0.15 -27.87
N ARG A 290 3.05 -0.47 -26.80
CA ARG A 290 1.64 -0.79 -26.65
C ARG A 290 0.91 0.36 -25.96
N SER A 291 -0.19 0.79 -26.57
CA SER A 291 -1.15 1.69 -25.93
C SER A 291 -2.17 0.86 -25.14
N SER A 292 -2.56 1.34 -23.96
CA SER A 292 -3.49 0.64 -23.07
C SER A 292 -4.40 1.63 -22.35
N VAL A 293 -5.69 1.31 -22.33
CA VAL A 293 -6.70 2.03 -21.54
C VAL A 293 -6.42 1.87 -20.04
N GLU A 294 -5.84 0.74 -19.63
CA GLU A 294 -5.56 0.45 -18.22
C GLU A 294 -4.54 1.42 -17.61
N MET A 295 -3.62 1.96 -18.41
CA MET A 295 -2.64 2.92 -17.91
C MET A 295 -3.30 4.15 -17.30
N TYR A 296 -4.42 4.62 -17.84
CA TYR A 296 -5.17 5.75 -17.27
C TYR A 296 -5.73 5.42 -15.89
N ARG A 297 -6.22 4.19 -15.67
CA ARG A 297 -6.71 3.76 -14.36
C ARG A 297 -5.58 3.72 -13.36
N GLN A 298 -4.48 3.08 -13.72
CA GLN A 298 -3.32 2.91 -12.83
C GLN A 298 -2.70 4.25 -12.42
N VAL A 299 -2.49 5.19 -13.35
CA VAL A 299 -1.92 6.49 -12.99
C VAL A 299 -2.86 7.30 -12.10
N LEU A 300 -4.17 7.25 -12.34
CA LEU A 300 -5.15 7.94 -11.51
C LEU A 300 -5.24 7.35 -10.10
N LEU A 301 -5.22 6.01 -9.99
CA LEU A 301 -5.17 5.30 -8.70
C LEU A 301 -3.88 5.63 -7.93
N ALA A 302 -2.75 5.80 -8.61
CA ALA A 302 -1.50 6.28 -8.03
C ALA A 302 -1.49 7.79 -7.67
N GLY A 303 -2.61 8.49 -7.84
CA GLY A 303 -2.77 9.90 -7.44
C GLY A 303 -2.35 10.92 -8.51
N CYS A 304 -2.10 10.50 -9.76
CA CYS A 304 -1.88 11.44 -10.86
C CYS A 304 -3.14 12.29 -11.11
N ARG A 305 -2.98 13.60 -11.33
CA ARG A 305 -4.06 14.58 -11.52
C ARG A 305 -4.00 15.31 -12.87
N CYS A 306 -3.07 14.96 -13.74
CA CYS A 306 -3.02 15.46 -15.11
C CYS A 306 -2.59 14.33 -16.05
N VAL A 307 -3.42 14.04 -17.06
CA VAL A 307 -3.20 12.93 -18.00
C VAL A 307 -3.31 13.42 -19.44
N GLU A 308 -2.60 12.75 -20.34
CA GLU A 308 -2.46 13.16 -21.74
C GLU A 308 -3.15 12.21 -22.70
N LEU A 309 -3.86 12.77 -23.68
CA LEU A 309 -4.65 12.07 -24.69
C LEU A 309 -4.26 12.55 -26.11
N ASP A 310 -3.48 11.74 -26.82
CA ASP A 310 -3.09 12.02 -28.21
C ASP A 310 -4.17 11.51 -29.16
N CYS A 311 -5.08 12.39 -29.56
CA CYS A 311 -6.30 12.02 -30.27
C CYS A 311 -6.09 12.10 -31.79
N TRP A 312 -6.31 10.99 -32.49
CA TRP A 312 -6.17 10.88 -33.94
C TRP A 312 -7.44 10.36 -34.60
N ASP A 313 -7.61 10.70 -35.87
CA ASP A 313 -8.71 10.17 -36.69
C ASP A 313 -8.61 8.64 -36.80
N GLY A 314 -9.66 7.93 -36.37
CA GLY A 314 -9.79 6.51 -36.64
C GLY A 314 -10.18 6.26 -38.09
N ARG A 315 -9.60 5.20 -38.67
CA ARG A 315 -9.75 4.85 -40.09
C ARG A 315 -10.79 3.75 -40.38
N GLY A 316 -11.50 3.30 -39.36
CA GLY A 316 -12.56 2.29 -39.52
C GLY A 316 -13.82 2.87 -40.15
N ASP A 317 -14.71 1.99 -40.63
CA ASP A 317 -15.98 2.38 -41.26
C ASP A 317 -16.89 3.21 -40.32
N ASP A 318 -16.75 3.00 -39.01
CA ASP A 318 -17.50 3.74 -38.00
C ASP A 318 -16.89 5.12 -37.67
N GLU A 319 -15.73 5.48 -38.23
CA GLU A 319 -15.02 6.75 -37.99
C GLU A 319 -14.89 7.09 -36.49
N GLU A 320 -14.46 6.13 -35.67
CA GLU A 320 -14.31 6.30 -34.22
C GLU A 320 -12.94 6.91 -33.85
N PRO A 321 -12.89 7.99 -33.04
CA PRO A 321 -11.62 8.59 -32.64
C PRO A 321 -10.77 7.63 -31.81
N ILE A 322 -9.46 7.64 -32.07
CA ILE A 322 -8.48 6.77 -31.42
C ILE A 322 -7.44 7.59 -30.65
N ILE A 323 -6.75 6.92 -29.72
CA ILE A 323 -5.56 7.44 -29.05
C ILE A 323 -4.35 6.58 -29.42
N THR A 324 -3.29 7.23 -29.87
CA THR A 324 -2.03 6.59 -30.27
C THR A 324 -0.90 7.60 -30.40
N HIS A 325 0.35 7.13 -30.39
CA HIS A 325 1.51 7.98 -30.67
C HIS A 325 1.72 8.06 -32.18
N GLY A 326 1.38 9.20 -32.77
CA GLY A 326 1.39 9.42 -34.21
C GLY A 326 2.75 9.09 -34.84
N LYS A 327 2.72 8.36 -35.97
CA LYS A 327 3.93 8.00 -36.76
C LYS A 327 4.97 7.14 -36.01
N ALA A 328 4.64 6.60 -34.83
CA ALA A 328 5.59 5.86 -33.99
C ALA A 328 5.39 4.33 -33.96
N MET A 329 4.49 3.78 -34.80
CA MET A 329 4.14 2.36 -34.86
C MET A 329 3.61 1.78 -33.54
N CYS A 330 3.02 2.60 -32.68
CA CYS A 330 2.34 2.15 -31.46
C CYS A 330 0.97 1.54 -31.80
N THR A 331 0.41 0.74 -30.89
CA THR A 331 -0.96 0.23 -31.05
C THR A 331 -1.99 1.32 -30.75
N ASP A 332 -3.20 1.17 -31.28
CA ASP A 332 -4.28 2.14 -31.08
C ASP A 332 -5.25 1.66 -29.99
N ILE A 333 -5.83 2.60 -29.25
CA ILE A 333 -6.95 2.36 -28.33
C ILE A 333 -8.10 3.33 -28.64
N LEU A 334 -9.34 2.95 -28.34
CA LEU A 334 -10.49 3.81 -28.58
C LEU A 334 -10.52 4.97 -27.58
N PHE A 335 -10.75 6.19 -28.07
CA PHE A 335 -10.94 7.36 -27.22
C PHE A 335 -12.08 7.16 -26.21
N LYS A 336 -13.18 6.57 -26.66
CA LYS A 336 -14.36 6.30 -25.83
C LYS A 336 -14.05 5.44 -24.60
N ASP A 337 -13.22 4.41 -24.77
CA ASP A 337 -12.85 3.49 -23.68
C ASP A 337 -11.97 4.20 -22.65
N VAL A 338 -11.11 5.12 -23.10
CA VAL A 338 -10.32 5.99 -22.22
C VAL A 338 -11.22 6.93 -21.42
N ILE A 339 -12.25 7.54 -22.03
CA ILE A 339 -13.17 8.39 -21.27
C ILE A 339 -13.94 7.60 -20.19
N TYR A 340 -14.35 6.35 -20.48
CA TYR A 340 -14.90 5.47 -19.44
C TYR A 340 -13.90 5.17 -18.33
N ALA A 341 -12.63 4.94 -18.65
CA ALA A 341 -11.56 4.78 -17.66
C ALA A 341 -11.46 5.97 -16.73
N LEU A 342 -11.38 7.17 -17.30
CA LEU A 342 -11.28 8.41 -16.54
C LEU A 342 -12.48 8.59 -15.62
N ARG A 343 -13.71 8.38 -16.10
CA ARG A 343 -14.93 8.45 -15.29
C ARG A 343 -14.85 7.53 -14.07
N ASP A 344 -14.42 6.29 -14.28
CA ASP A 344 -14.46 5.25 -13.26
C ASP A 344 -13.38 5.45 -12.17
N THR A 345 -12.23 6.05 -12.52
CA THR A 345 -11.08 6.12 -11.61
C THR A 345 -10.61 7.51 -11.22
N ALA A 346 -11.13 8.59 -11.81
CA ALA A 346 -10.66 9.96 -11.56
C ALA A 346 -10.66 10.32 -10.07
N PHE A 347 -11.68 9.87 -9.31
CA PHE A 347 -11.88 10.27 -7.92
C PHE A 347 -11.89 9.09 -6.94
N VAL A 348 -11.19 8.00 -7.24
CA VAL A 348 -11.11 6.84 -6.34
C VAL A 348 -10.15 7.08 -5.19
N THR A 349 -8.98 7.68 -5.45
CA THR A 349 -7.93 7.89 -4.42
C THR A 349 -7.70 9.35 -4.05
N SER A 350 -8.37 10.29 -4.73
CA SER A 350 -8.26 11.72 -4.47
C SER A 350 -9.47 12.46 -5.03
N ASP A 351 -10.03 13.37 -4.23
CA ASP A 351 -11.18 14.21 -4.61
C ASP A 351 -10.79 15.47 -5.40
N TYR A 352 -9.49 15.75 -5.55
CA TYR A 352 -9.00 16.93 -6.26
C TYR A 352 -9.13 16.80 -7.78
N PRO A 353 -9.29 17.93 -8.51
CA PRO A 353 -9.61 17.93 -9.93
C PRO A 353 -8.54 17.22 -10.77
N VAL A 354 -9.01 16.64 -11.88
CA VAL A 354 -8.17 16.00 -12.90
C VAL A 354 -8.15 16.85 -14.16
N VAL A 355 -6.95 17.09 -14.68
CA VAL A 355 -6.71 17.83 -15.91
C VAL A 355 -6.52 16.85 -17.07
N LEU A 356 -7.28 17.05 -18.15
CA LEU A 356 -7.09 16.31 -19.40
C LEU A 356 -6.34 17.17 -20.42
N SER A 357 -5.09 16.78 -20.72
CA SER A 357 -4.27 17.39 -21.78
C SER A 357 -4.58 16.72 -23.11
N PHE A 358 -5.21 17.45 -24.03
CA PHE A 358 -5.57 16.94 -25.35
C PHE A 358 -4.56 17.38 -26.41
N GLU A 359 -3.87 16.42 -27.02
CA GLU A 359 -3.13 16.63 -28.26
C GLU A 359 -4.03 16.22 -29.45
N ASN A 360 -4.70 17.20 -30.08
CA ASN A 360 -5.80 16.94 -31.00
C ASN A 360 -5.38 17.00 -32.49
N HIS A 361 -5.43 15.86 -33.16
CA HIS A 361 -5.21 15.70 -34.61
C HIS A 361 -6.44 15.22 -35.37
N CYS A 362 -7.61 15.20 -34.74
CA CYS A 362 -8.85 14.70 -35.34
C CYS A 362 -9.47 15.74 -36.28
N CYS A 363 -10.16 15.27 -37.32
CA CYS A 363 -11.03 16.07 -38.16
C CYS A 363 -12.27 16.55 -37.38
N LYS A 364 -12.96 17.58 -37.90
CA LYS A 364 -14.11 18.19 -37.20
C LYS A 364 -15.21 17.17 -36.85
N ALA A 365 -15.49 16.21 -37.73
CA ALA A 365 -16.52 15.20 -37.48
C ALA A 365 -16.20 14.34 -36.25
N GLN A 366 -14.95 13.87 -36.13
CA GLN A 366 -14.50 13.09 -34.99
C GLN A 366 -14.30 13.95 -33.73
N GLN A 367 -13.94 15.23 -33.86
CA GLN A 367 -13.93 16.17 -32.72
C GLN A 367 -15.33 16.32 -32.09
N TYR A 368 -16.40 16.39 -32.89
CA TYR A 368 -17.76 16.40 -32.36
C TYR A 368 -18.11 15.11 -31.60
N LYS A 369 -17.63 13.95 -32.09
CA LYS A 369 -17.78 12.68 -31.36
C LYS A 369 -17.01 12.70 -30.04
N MET A 370 -15.77 13.18 -30.02
CA MET A 370 -14.98 13.32 -28.79
C MET A 370 -15.70 14.19 -27.76
N ALA A 371 -16.17 15.39 -28.17
CA ALA A 371 -16.91 16.29 -27.30
C ALA A 371 -18.20 15.65 -26.76
N LYS A 372 -18.93 14.92 -27.61
CA LYS A 372 -20.11 14.17 -27.21
C LYS A 372 -19.78 13.07 -26.19
N TYR A 373 -18.71 12.30 -26.41
CA TYR A 373 -18.29 11.28 -25.44
C TYR A 373 -17.88 11.89 -24.10
N CYS A 374 -17.11 12.97 -24.08
CA CYS A 374 -16.80 13.68 -22.84
C CYS A 374 -18.08 14.13 -22.14
N ASN A 375 -19.02 14.76 -22.86
CA ASN A 375 -20.27 15.23 -22.27
C ASN A 375 -21.16 14.09 -21.72
N ASP A 376 -21.35 13.03 -22.51
CA ASP A 376 -22.31 11.97 -22.19
C ASP A 376 -21.76 11.00 -21.12
N ILE A 377 -20.44 10.76 -21.11
CA ILE A 377 -19.81 9.80 -20.19
C ILE A 377 -19.38 10.47 -18.89
N LEU A 378 -18.73 11.63 -18.94
CA LEU A 378 -18.29 12.34 -17.74
C LEU A 378 -19.45 13.09 -17.07
N GLY A 379 -20.46 13.50 -17.84
CA GLY A 379 -21.68 14.10 -17.31
C GLY A 379 -21.39 15.38 -16.51
N ASP A 380 -21.75 15.35 -15.23
CA ASP A 380 -21.58 16.46 -14.29
C ASP A 380 -20.13 16.59 -13.81
N LEU A 381 -19.31 15.55 -13.96
CA LEU A 381 -17.89 15.62 -13.60
C LEU A 381 -17.11 16.54 -14.54
N LEU A 382 -17.63 16.82 -15.74
CA LEU A 382 -16.97 17.68 -16.71
C LEU A 382 -17.31 19.15 -16.41
N LEU A 383 -16.30 19.94 -16.11
CA LEU A 383 -16.45 21.38 -15.96
C LEU A 383 -16.60 22.03 -17.36
N LYS A 384 -17.83 22.42 -17.70
CA LYS A 384 -18.21 22.95 -19.03
C LYS A 384 -18.15 24.47 -19.10
N GLU A 385 -18.36 25.13 -17.96
CA GLU A 385 -18.42 26.58 -17.86
C GLU A 385 -17.52 27.05 -16.71
N PRO A 386 -16.95 28.26 -16.80
CA PRO A 386 -16.19 28.85 -15.69
C PRO A 386 -17.05 28.97 -14.43
N LEU A 387 -16.43 28.77 -13.26
CA LEU A 387 -17.12 28.97 -11.99
C LEU A 387 -17.43 30.47 -11.78
N PRO A 388 -18.56 30.83 -11.15
CA PRO A 388 -19.03 32.23 -11.03
C PRO A 388 -18.02 33.22 -10.45
N ASP A 389 -17.18 32.76 -9.53
CA ASP A 389 -16.19 33.60 -8.83
C ASP A 389 -14.76 33.45 -9.38
N SER A 390 -14.59 32.73 -10.49
CA SER A 390 -13.26 32.52 -11.10
C SER A 390 -12.89 33.67 -12.05
N GLN A 391 -11.72 34.28 -11.84
CA GLN A 391 -11.19 35.35 -12.71
C GLN A 391 -10.60 34.83 -14.05
N VAL A 392 -10.75 33.54 -14.34
CA VAL A 392 -10.05 32.87 -15.44
C VAL A 392 -10.97 32.81 -16.66
N SER A 393 -10.75 33.73 -17.61
CA SER A 393 -11.65 33.91 -18.75
C SER A 393 -11.47 32.91 -19.90
N HIS A 394 -10.28 32.33 -20.12
CA HIS A 394 -10.05 31.46 -21.30
C HIS A 394 -8.85 30.53 -21.12
N TRP A 395 -9.06 29.30 -20.64
CA TRP A 395 -8.10 28.21 -20.87
C TRP A 395 -8.85 26.95 -21.31
N LEU A 396 -8.45 26.41 -22.47
CA LEU A 396 -9.00 25.21 -23.10
C LEU A 396 -8.45 23.94 -22.44
N LEU A 397 -8.54 23.85 -21.11
CA LEU A 397 -8.24 22.64 -20.36
C LEU A 397 -9.58 22.00 -19.96
N CYS A 398 -9.80 20.75 -20.36
CA CYS A 398 -10.94 19.99 -19.86
C CYS A 398 -10.61 19.60 -18.42
N LEU A 399 -11.29 20.25 -17.47
CA LEU A 399 -11.20 19.93 -16.06
C LEU A 399 -12.29 18.91 -15.72
N ILE A 400 -11.91 17.79 -15.10
CA ILE A 400 -12.83 16.92 -14.40
C ILE A 400 -12.82 17.37 -12.92
N ALA A 401 -13.98 17.75 -12.38
CA ALA A 401 -14.15 18.13 -10.98
C ALA A 401 -15.46 17.55 -10.43
N ARG A 402 -15.53 17.37 -9.10
CA ARG A 402 -16.74 16.92 -8.39
C ARG A 402 -17.54 18.09 -7.84
#